data_AF-Q0UHZ2-F1
#
_entry.id   AF-Q0UHZ2-F1
#
_cell.length_a   1.000
_cell.length_b   1.000
_cell.length_c   1.000
_cell.angle_alpha   90.00
_cell.angle_beta   90.00
_cell.angle_gamma   90.00
#
_symmetry.space_group_name_H-M   'P 1'
#
loop_
_entity.id
_entity.type
_entity.pdbx_description
1 polymer ?
#
loop_
_entity_poly.entity_id
_entity_poly.type
_entity_poly.pdbx_seq_one_letter_code
_entity_poly.pdbx_strand_id
1 'polypeptide(L)'
;MAPGLSLTARAPELGQYGDCNWDVAIFAFYTLFGKKISGNENHIARPAVPNVEFETLGEVLKAHIALDKGKHKRDDDGAAADLECRPTGFIVIVAENRKTMPGGLLFVYADDEKDCELDKFFFKMQDAYMMLSSFTFGEVEKK
;
A
#
# COMPACT_ATOMS: atom_id res chain seq x y z
N MET A 1 17.85 10.99 8.00
CA MET A 1 17.66 11.58 6.65
C MET A 1 16.16 11.48 6.35
N ALA A 2 15.51 12.52 5.84
CA ALA A 2 14.09 12.44 5.49
C ALA A 2 13.94 11.62 4.19
N PRO A 3 12.89 10.80 4.03
CA PRO A 3 12.74 9.91 2.90
C PRO A 3 12.26 10.72 1.70
N GLY A 4 12.64 10.31 0.50
CA GLY A 4 12.15 10.94 -0.73
C GLY A 4 10.67 10.62 -0.93
N LEU A 5 9.77 11.57 -0.63
CA LEU A 5 8.32 11.45 -0.87
C LEU A 5 7.88 11.95 -2.25
N SER A 6 8.84 12.37 -3.08
CA SER A 6 8.60 12.73 -4.47
C SER A 6 8.19 11.48 -5.25
N LEU A 7 7.11 11.61 -6.03
CA LEU A 7 6.72 10.65 -7.05
C LEU A 7 6.70 11.38 -8.37
N THR A 8 6.77 10.63 -9.48
CA THR A 8 6.36 11.16 -10.77
C THR A 8 4.92 11.69 -10.66
N ALA A 9 4.59 12.76 -11.37
CA ALA A 9 3.23 13.31 -11.35
C ALA A 9 2.19 12.27 -11.80
N ARG A 10 2.62 11.29 -12.58
CA ARG A 10 1.76 10.27 -13.17
C ARG A 10 2.19 8.87 -12.80
N ALA A 11 1.20 8.00 -12.63
CA ALA A 11 1.43 6.58 -12.45
C ALA A 11 1.82 5.95 -13.80
N PRO A 12 2.75 4.98 -13.83
CA PRO A 12 2.81 4.07 -14.97
C PRO A 12 1.48 3.30 -15.04
N GLU A 13 1.06 2.91 -16.26
CA GLU A 13 -0.18 2.15 -16.48
C GLU A 13 -0.24 0.95 -15.54
N LEU A 14 -1.12 1.04 -14.53
CA LEU A 14 -1.50 -0.10 -13.70
C LEU A 14 -2.33 -1.05 -14.57
N GLY A 15 -2.32 -2.34 -14.26
CA GLY A 15 -3.08 -3.28 -15.07
C GLY A 15 -4.55 -2.85 -15.15
N GLN A 16 -5.18 -2.98 -16.32
CA GLN A 16 -6.63 -2.85 -16.40
C GLN A 16 -7.23 -4.16 -15.88
N TYR A 17 -7.81 -4.13 -14.68
CA TYR A 17 -8.38 -5.31 -14.01
C TYR A 17 -9.89 -5.43 -14.22
N GLY A 18 -10.42 -4.86 -15.30
CA GLY A 18 -11.86 -4.66 -15.53
C GLY A 18 -12.77 -5.85 -15.20
N ASP A 19 -12.45 -7.04 -15.72
CA ASP A 19 -13.27 -8.25 -15.50
C ASP A 19 -12.81 -9.10 -14.30
N CYS A 20 -11.91 -8.58 -13.47
CA CYS A 20 -11.49 -9.23 -12.23
C CYS A 20 -12.40 -8.79 -11.08
N ASN A 21 -12.59 -9.67 -10.10
CA ASN A 21 -13.35 -9.37 -8.90
C ASN A 21 -12.50 -8.58 -7.91
N TRP A 22 -13.11 -7.53 -7.35
CA TRP A 22 -12.52 -6.61 -6.38
C TRP A 22 -13.00 -6.84 -4.94
N ASP A 23 -14.00 -7.71 -4.73
CA ASP A 23 -14.64 -7.93 -3.43
C ASP A 23 -13.65 -8.41 -2.35
N VAL A 24 -12.59 -9.10 -2.78
CA VAL A 24 -11.54 -9.64 -1.90
C VAL A 24 -10.23 -8.85 -1.98
N ALA A 25 -10.19 -7.73 -2.71
CA ALA A 25 -8.98 -6.96 -2.91
C ALA A 25 -8.59 -6.15 -1.66
N ILE A 26 -7.35 -6.35 -1.21
CA ILE A 26 -6.78 -5.79 0.03
C ILE A 26 -5.74 -4.71 -0.30
N PHE A 27 -5.63 -3.65 0.52
CA PHE A 27 -4.57 -2.64 0.37
C PHE A 27 -3.20 -3.19 0.78
N ALA A 28 -2.19 -3.01 -0.06
CA ALA A 28 -0.81 -3.33 0.27
C ALA A 28 -0.19 -2.24 1.14
N PHE A 29 0.52 -2.66 2.19
CA PHE A 29 1.07 -1.77 3.21
C PHE A 29 2.61 -1.80 3.23
N TYR A 30 3.23 -0.64 3.04
CA TYR A 30 4.68 -0.48 2.92
C TYR A 30 5.25 0.38 4.05
N THR A 31 6.56 0.30 4.24
CA THR A 31 7.28 1.14 5.19
C THR A 31 8.46 1.83 4.53
N LEU A 32 8.53 3.17 4.64
CA LEU A 32 9.74 3.95 4.36
C LEU A 32 10.56 4.22 5.63
N PHE A 33 9.99 3.94 6.81
CA PHE A 33 10.63 4.22 8.08
C PHE A 33 10.25 3.27 9.19
N GLY A 34 11.27 2.92 9.97
CA GLY A 34 11.17 2.04 11.13
C GLY A 34 11.16 0.57 10.73
N LYS A 35 11.21 -0.29 11.76
CA LYS A 35 11.28 -1.74 11.61
C LYS A 35 10.13 -2.29 10.76
N LYS A 36 10.42 -3.40 10.07
CA LYS A 36 9.46 -4.25 9.34
C LYS A 36 8.10 -4.32 10.03
N ILE A 37 7.06 -4.17 9.22
CA ILE A 37 5.68 -4.26 9.68
C ILE A 37 5.32 -5.74 9.80
N SER A 38 5.16 -6.26 11.01
CA SER A 38 4.70 -7.64 11.23
C SER A 38 3.24 -7.61 11.65
N GLY A 39 2.36 -8.34 10.98
CA GLY A 39 0.95 -8.35 11.35
C GLY A 39 0.21 -9.45 10.63
N ASN A 40 -0.96 -9.80 11.16
CA ASN A 40 -1.88 -10.67 10.44
C ASN A 40 -2.60 -9.82 9.39
N GLU A 41 -2.64 -10.33 8.16
CA GLU A 41 -3.48 -9.78 7.11
C GLU A 41 -4.92 -9.68 7.63
N ASN A 42 -5.60 -8.58 7.30
CA ASN A 42 -7.04 -8.46 7.53
C ASN A 42 -7.77 -8.21 6.21
N HIS A 43 -9.09 -8.11 6.27
CA HIS A 43 -9.94 -7.90 5.09
C HIS A 43 -9.76 -6.53 4.41
N ILE A 44 -8.93 -5.64 4.96
CA ILE A 44 -8.72 -4.27 4.47
C ILE A 44 -7.28 -4.02 4.01
N ALA A 45 -6.29 -4.46 4.79
CA ALA A 45 -4.88 -4.25 4.48
C ALA A 45 -4.00 -5.45 4.88
N ARG A 46 -2.89 -5.63 4.15
CA ARG A 46 -1.83 -6.61 4.45
C ARG A 46 -0.43 -6.02 4.29
N PRO A 47 0.59 -6.53 4.99
CA PRO A 47 1.97 -6.12 4.75
C PRO A 47 2.37 -6.48 3.32
N ALA A 48 3.06 -5.56 2.63
CA ALA A 48 3.59 -5.87 1.31
C ALA A 48 4.64 -6.99 1.38
N VAL A 49 4.64 -7.88 0.38
CA VAL A 49 5.63 -8.96 0.22
C VAL A 49 6.45 -8.68 -1.04
N PRO A 50 7.80 -8.64 -0.96
CA PRO A 50 8.61 -8.83 0.23
C PRO A 50 8.52 -7.62 1.18
N ASN A 51 8.50 -7.89 2.48
CA ASN A 51 8.47 -6.88 3.54
C ASN A 51 9.88 -6.32 3.77
N VAL A 52 10.33 -5.52 2.81
CA VAL A 52 11.62 -4.82 2.81
C VAL A 52 11.43 -3.36 3.20
N GLU A 53 12.46 -2.77 3.81
CA GLU A 53 12.53 -1.33 4.02
C GLU A 53 12.87 -0.67 2.67
N PHE A 54 12.08 0.32 2.29
CA PHE A 54 12.28 1.09 1.07
C PHE A 54 12.88 2.45 1.43
N GLU A 55 13.75 3.00 0.59
CA GLU A 55 14.38 4.31 0.84
C GLU A 55 13.56 5.46 0.24
N THR A 56 12.81 5.19 -0.84
CA THR A 56 12.03 6.21 -1.54
C THR A 56 10.62 5.73 -1.89
N LEU A 57 9.68 6.68 -1.96
CA LEU A 57 8.31 6.38 -2.38
C LEU A 57 8.24 5.84 -3.82
N GLY A 58 9.21 6.20 -4.67
CA GLY A 58 9.33 5.65 -6.02
C GLY A 58 9.67 4.15 -6.05
N GLU A 59 10.46 3.65 -5.09
CA GLU A 59 10.71 2.22 -4.96
C GLU A 59 9.48 1.47 -4.49
N VAL A 60 8.72 2.06 -3.56
CA VAL A 60 7.43 1.51 -3.13
C VAL A 60 6.47 1.40 -4.30
N LEU A 61 6.35 2.45 -5.12
CA LEU A 61 5.50 2.42 -6.32
C LEU A 61 5.92 1.28 -7.27
N LYS A 62 7.22 1.12 -7.53
CA LYS A 62 7.73 0.03 -8.37
C LYS A 62 7.42 -1.35 -7.78
N ALA A 63 7.58 -1.51 -6.47
CA ALA A 63 7.24 -2.75 -5.78
C ALA A 63 5.74 -3.04 -5.84
N HIS A 64 4.90 -2.01 -5.72
CA HIS A 64 3.46 -2.14 -5.83
C HIS A 64 3.00 -2.58 -7.21
N ILE A 65 3.57 -1.99 -8.27
CA ILE A 65 3.30 -2.41 -9.65
C ILE A 65 3.76 -3.86 -9.91
N ALA A 66 4.83 -4.30 -9.25
CA ALA A 66 5.27 -5.69 -9.34
C ALA A 66 4.30 -6.65 -8.64
N LEU A 67 3.75 -6.24 -7.49
CA LEU A 67 2.73 -6.96 -6.72
C LEU A 67 1.37 -7.02 -7.43
N ASP A 68 1.07 -6.00 -8.23
CA ASP A 68 -0.17 -5.84 -9.00
C ASP A 68 -0.49 -7.03 -9.95
N LYS A 69 0.47 -7.93 -10.17
CA LYS A 69 0.30 -9.13 -10.99
C LYS A 69 -0.33 -10.33 -10.25
N GLY A 70 -0.66 -10.19 -8.97
CA GLY A 70 -1.29 -11.23 -8.15
C GLY A 70 -2.76 -11.44 -8.49
N LYS A 71 -3.04 -12.27 -9.50
CA LYS A 71 -4.40 -12.75 -9.84
C LYS A 71 -4.55 -14.21 -9.45
N HIS A 72 -5.66 -14.56 -8.80
CA HIS A 72 -6.05 -15.94 -8.56
C HIS A 72 -7.20 -16.32 -9.47
N LYS A 73 -7.01 -17.40 -10.25
CA LYS A 73 -8.06 -17.90 -11.12
C LYS A 73 -9.25 -18.38 -10.28
N ARG A 74 -10.46 -18.03 -10.72
CA ARG A 74 -11.71 -18.53 -10.15
C ARG A 74 -12.19 -19.76 -10.89
N ASP A 75 -12.88 -20.63 -10.17
CA ASP A 75 -13.52 -21.83 -10.72
C ASP A 75 -15.02 -21.61 -10.99
N ASP A 76 -15.52 -20.38 -10.82
CA ASP A 76 -16.88 -19.99 -11.17
C ASP A 76 -16.93 -19.10 -12.42
N ASP A 77 -18.08 -19.05 -13.08
CA ASP A 77 -18.30 -18.28 -14.31
C ASP A 77 -18.59 -16.78 -14.04
N GLY A 78 -18.23 -16.28 -12.86
CA GLY A 78 -18.58 -14.93 -12.41
C GLY A 78 -17.64 -13.86 -12.94
N ALA A 79 -16.38 -13.91 -12.51
CA ALA A 79 -15.32 -12.97 -12.89
C ALA A 79 -14.08 -13.74 -13.37
N ALA A 80 -13.26 -13.12 -14.20
CA ALA A 80 -12.09 -13.78 -14.79
C ALA A 80 -11.04 -14.24 -13.76
N ALA A 81 -10.91 -13.53 -12.64
CA ALA A 81 -10.00 -13.83 -11.53
C ALA A 81 -10.35 -13.00 -10.29
N ASP A 82 -9.87 -13.42 -9.12
CA ASP A 82 -9.80 -12.60 -7.91
C ASP A 82 -8.49 -11.81 -7.86
N LEU A 83 -8.59 -10.52 -7.52
CA LEU A 83 -7.43 -9.67 -7.27
C LEU A 83 -6.92 -9.86 -5.84
N GLU A 84 -5.63 -10.11 -5.69
CA GLU A 84 -5.00 -10.28 -4.38
C GLU A 84 -4.71 -8.95 -3.66
N CYS A 85 -4.52 -7.86 -4.42
CA CYS A 85 -4.34 -6.51 -3.88
C CYS A 85 -5.14 -5.48 -4.67
N ARG A 86 -5.37 -4.30 -4.05
CA ARG A 86 -5.91 -3.12 -4.75
C ARG A 86 -4.80 -2.45 -5.57
N PRO A 87 -4.82 -2.55 -6.91
CA PRO A 87 -3.82 -1.98 -7.83
C PRO A 87 -3.73 -0.47 -7.74
N THR A 88 -4.91 0.14 -7.63
CA THR A 88 -5.15 1.57 -7.73
C THR A 88 -4.80 2.31 -6.45
N GLY A 89 -4.40 1.60 -5.39
CA GLY A 89 -4.04 2.28 -4.15
C GLY A 89 -3.19 1.46 -3.19
N PHE A 90 -2.26 2.14 -2.55
CA PHE A 90 -1.41 1.56 -1.51
C PHE A 90 -1.15 2.54 -0.38
N ILE A 91 -0.73 1.99 0.76
CA ILE A 91 -0.49 2.77 1.98
C ILE A 91 0.97 2.65 2.38
N VAL A 92 1.56 3.76 2.82
CA VAL A 92 2.97 3.86 3.18
C VAL A 92 3.12 4.55 4.54
N ILE A 93 3.92 3.96 5.43
CA ILE A 93 4.39 4.67 6.63
C ILE A 93 5.56 5.58 6.23
N VAL A 94 5.42 6.87 6.51
CA VAL A 94 6.37 7.91 6.08
C VAL A 94 7.04 8.63 7.24
N ALA A 95 6.78 8.24 8.50
CA ALA A 95 7.44 8.84 9.67
C ALA A 95 7.62 7.85 10.84
N GLU A 96 8.75 7.93 11.54
CA GLU A 96 9.00 7.15 12.77
C GLU A 96 8.15 7.61 13.96
N ASN A 97 7.94 8.93 14.11
CA ASN A 97 7.09 9.53 15.16
C ASN A 97 5.58 9.48 14.82
N ARG A 98 5.16 8.39 14.17
CA ARG A 98 3.80 8.13 13.66
C ARG A 98 2.66 8.26 14.67
N LYS A 99 2.95 8.14 15.98
CA LYS A 99 1.94 8.28 17.05
C LYS A 99 1.68 9.74 17.47
N THR A 100 2.59 10.68 17.17
CA THR A 100 2.56 12.04 17.74
C THR A 100 2.57 13.17 16.70
N MET A 101 2.96 12.91 15.44
CA MET A 101 2.86 13.90 14.36
C MET A 101 1.70 13.61 13.39
N PRO A 102 0.96 14.64 12.93
CA PRO A 102 0.07 14.50 11.79
C PRO A 102 0.85 14.11 10.53
N GLY A 103 0.33 13.16 9.74
CA GLY A 103 0.95 12.72 8.48
C GLY A 103 1.94 11.56 8.61
N GLY A 104 1.78 10.68 9.60
CA GLY A 104 2.58 9.45 9.71
C GLY A 104 2.23 8.37 8.67
N LEU A 105 1.04 8.46 8.07
CA LEU A 105 0.58 7.63 6.95
C LEU A 105 0.44 8.46 5.69
N LEU A 106 0.81 7.86 4.57
CA LEU A 106 0.55 8.35 3.23
C LEU A 106 -0.24 7.28 2.47
N PHE A 107 -1.43 7.64 2.00
CA PHE A 107 -2.15 6.87 1.00
C PHE A 107 -1.80 7.45 -0.37
N VAL A 108 -1.46 6.56 -1.30
CA VAL A 108 -1.23 6.90 -2.70
C VAL A 108 -2.31 6.21 -3.51
N TYR A 109 -3.04 6.99 -4.30
CA TYR A 109 -4.06 6.49 -5.22
C TYR A 109 -3.66 6.83 -6.66
N ALA A 110 -3.87 5.87 -7.55
CA ALA A 110 -3.72 6.00 -8.98
C ALA A 110 -5.04 5.55 -9.60
N ASP A 111 -5.68 6.42 -10.37
CA ASP A 111 -6.93 6.05 -11.02
C ASP A 111 -6.71 4.97 -12.10
N ASP A 112 -7.77 4.30 -12.53
CA ASP A 112 -7.69 3.26 -13.56
C ASP A 112 -7.58 3.82 -14.99
N GLU A 113 -7.67 5.14 -15.15
CA GLU A 113 -7.43 5.85 -16.39
C GLU A 113 -5.95 5.80 -16.80
N LYS A 114 -5.70 5.63 -18.11
CA LYS A 114 -4.33 5.70 -18.63
C LYS A 114 -3.75 7.08 -18.37
N ASP A 115 -2.51 7.12 -17.89
CA ASP A 115 -1.76 8.39 -17.68
C ASP A 115 -2.37 9.26 -16.56
N CYS A 116 -2.96 8.61 -15.54
CA CYS A 116 -3.58 9.26 -14.39
C CYS A 116 -2.56 9.93 -13.44
N GLU A 117 -3.01 11.00 -12.78
CA GLU A 117 -2.23 11.65 -11.72
C GLU A 117 -2.21 10.79 -10.45
N LEU A 118 -1.07 10.79 -9.77
CA LEU A 118 -0.91 10.13 -8.48
C LEU A 118 -1.37 11.05 -7.36
N ASP A 119 -2.53 10.76 -6.78
CA ASP A 119 -3.03 11.48 -5.63
C ASP A 119 -2.38 11.00 -4.34
N LYS A 120 -2.11 11.95 -3.44
CA LYS A 120 -1.43 11.74 -2.17
C LYS A 120 -2.24 12.30 -1.02
N PHE A 121 -2.62 11.44 -0.10
CA PHE A 121 -3.40 11.83 1.07
C PHE A 121 -2.65 11.46 2.35
N PHE A 122 -2.36 12.47 3.17
CA PHE A 122 -1.71 12.25 4.47
C PHE A 122 -2.76 12.01 5.55
N PHE A 123 -2.58 10.94 6.30
CA PHE A 123 -3.48 10.55 7.38
C PHE A 123 -2.73 10.45 8.71
N LYS A 124 -3.46 10.61 9.81
CA LYS A 124 -2.98 10.20 11.13
C LYS A 124 -3.20 8.70 11.28
N MET A 125 -2.32 8.02 12.02
CA MET A 125 -2.53 6.60 12.38
C MET A 125 -3.89 6.36 13.05
N GLN A 126 -4.37 7.33 13.83
CA GLN A 126 -5.65 7.25 14.55
C GLN A 126 -6.85 7.18 13.59
N ASP A 127 -6.78 7.93 12.49
CA ASP A 127 -7.85 7.98 11.49
C ASP A 127 -7.91 6.69 10.66
N ALA A 128 -6.81 5.94 10.61
CA ALA A 128 -6.69 4.66 9.91
C ALA A 128 -6.77 3.44 10.86
N TYR A 129 -7.30 3.60 12.08
CA TYR A 129 -7.29 2.54 13.11
C TYR A 129 -7.82 1.19 12.61
N MET A 130 -8.93 1.18 11.86
CA MET A 130 -9.50 -0.08 11.33
C MET A 130 -8.50 -0.83 10.44
N MET A 131 -7.78 -0.12 9.58
CA MET A 131 -6.75 -0.71 8.71
C MET A 131 -5.58 -1.21 9.53
N LEU A 132 -5.13 -0.41 10.50
CA LEU A 132 -3.91 -0.65 11.27
C LEU A 132 -4.09 -1.60 12.45
N SER A 133 -5.33 -1.93 12.83
CA SER A 133 -5.66 -2.69 14.04
C SER A 133 -5.04 -4.10 14.09
N SER A 134 -4.77 -4.70 12.93
CA SER A 134 -4.16 -6.04 12.81
C SER A 134 -2.64 -6.02 12.63
N PHE A 135 -2.04 -4.83 12.59
CA PHE A 135 -0.62 -4.64 12.35
C PHE A 135 0.14 -4.35 13.63
N THR A 136 1.26 -5.04 13.80
CA THR A 136 2.22 -4.78 14.86
C THR A 136 3.41 -4.07 14.25
N PHE A 137 3.60 -2.81 14.63
CA PHE A 137 4.75 -2.04 14.19
C PHE A 137 5.88 -2.27 15.17
N GLY A 138 7.02 -2.79 14.69
CA GLY A 138 8.18 -2.99 15.56
C GLY A 138 8.53 -1.70 16.31
N GLU A 139 8.68 -1.80 17.63
CA GLU A 139 9.14 -0.67 18.45
C GLU A 139 10.64 -0.43 18.22
N VAL A 140 11.01 0.84 18.20
CA VAL A 140 12.40 1.26 18.29
C VAL A 140 12.75 1.17 19.77
N GLU A 141 13.59 0.21 20.16
CA GLU A 141 14.27 0.28 21.45
C GLU A 141 15.09 1.57 21.42
N LYS A 142 14.69 2.56 22.22
CA LYS A 142 15.53 3.72 22.48
C LYS A 142 16.78 3.21 23.18
N LYS A 143 17.91 3.20 22.47
CA LYS A 143 19.23 3.08 23.08
C LYS A 143 19.76 4.47 23.41
#